data_AF-A0A0G1SQI8-F1
#
_entry.id   AF-A0A0G1SQI8-F1
#
_cell.length_a   1.000
_cell.length_b   1.000
_cell.length_c   1.000
_cell.angle_alpha   90.00
_cell.angle_beta   90.00
_cell.angle_gamma   90.00
#
_symmetry.space_group_name_H-M   'P 1'
#
loop_
_entity.id
_entity.type
_entity.pdbx_description
1 polymer ?
#
loop_
_entity_poly.entity_id
_entity_poly.type
_entity_poly.pdbx_seq_one_letter_code
_entity_poly.pdbx_strand_id
1 'polypeptide(L)'
;MHHEKTYYVYILASKRNGTLYIGVTSNLTKRLYEHKSGGVLGFTKEYKVHSLVYYETTNDVNTALTREKQLKKWNRARKLELIEKMNPKWNDLSKDWC
;
A
#
# COMPACT_ATOMS: atom_id res chain seq x y z
N MET A 1 -26.57 -5.86 -12.48
CA MET A 1 -25.40 -6.67 -12.08
C MET A 1 -24.39 -5.74 -11.42
N HIS A 2 -24.44 -5.61 -10.09
CA HIS A 2 -23.39 -4.89 -9.36
C HIS A 2 -22.16 -5.80 -9.37
N HIS A 3 -21.19 -5.51 -10.24
CA HIS A 3 -19.88 -6.12 -10.12
C HIS A 3 -19.29 -5.60 -8.81
N GLU A 4 -19.22 -6.46 -7.79
CA GLU A 4 -18.52 -6.16 -6.55
C GLU A 4 -17.05 -5.95 -6.88
N LYS A 5 -16.65 -4.69 -7.05
CA LYS A 5 -15.25 -4.34 -7.27
C LYS A 5 -14.58 -4.21 -5.90
N THR A 6 -13.60 -5.06 -5.64
CA THR A 6 -12.74 -4.92 -4.48
C THR A 6 -11.72 -3.81 -4.73
N TYR A 7 -11.63 -2.89 -3.78
CA TYR A 7 -10.65 -1.83 -3.72
C TYR A 7 -9.69 -2.09 -2.56
N TYR A 8 -8.42 -1.75 -2.79
CA TYR A 8 -7.33 -1.96 -1.87
C TYR A 8 -6.75 -0.62 -1.48
N VAL A 9 -6.69 -0.31 -0.19
CA VAL A 9 -5.91 0.80 0.36
C VAL A 9 -4.63 0.20 0.90
N TYR A 10 -3.47 0.71 0.48
CA TYR A 10 -2.19 0.09 0.82
C TYR A 10 -1.15 1.11 1.26
N ILE A 11 -0.16 0.62 2.03
CA ILE A 11 1.01 1.38 2.43
C ILE A 11 2.26 0.61 1.99
N LEU A 12 3.09 1.26 1.18
CA LEU A 12 4.42 0.80 0.84
C LEU A 12 5.45 1.54 1.69
N ALA A 13 6.54 0.85 2.04
CA ALA A 13 7.67 1.44 2.74
C ALA A 13 8.97 1.15 2.01
N SER A 14 9.92 2.09 2.05
CA SER A 14 11.30 1.85 1.58
C SER A 14 12.12 1.00 2.57
N LYS A 15 11.88 1.20 3.87
CA LYS A 15 12.50 0.46 4.97
C LYS A 15 11.68 0.68 6.25
N ARG A 16 11.97 -0.07 7.31
CA ARG A 16 11.41 0.20 8.65
C ARG A 16 11.70 1.65 9.03
N ASN A 17 10.65 2.39 9.38
CA ASN A 17 10.72 3.82 9.67
C ASN A 17 11.27 4.68 8.51
N GLY A 18 11.11 4.25 7.26
CA GLY A 18 11.47 5.01 6.05
C GLY A 18 10.33 5.86 5.49
N THR A 19 10.42 6.15 4.19
CA THR A 19 9.35 6.83 3.44
C THR A 19 8.15 5.90 3.35
N LEU A 20 6.95 6.46 3.58
CA LEU A 20 5.68 5.74 3.46
C LEU A 20 4.93 6.29 2.24
N TYR A 21 4.51 5.40 1.34
CA TYR A 21 3.63 5.71 0.24
C TYR A 21 2.26 5.12 0.51
N ILE A 22 1.21 5.92 0.38
CA ILE A 22 -0.17 5.50 0.63
C ILE A 22 -0.95 5.68 -0.67
N GLY A 23 -1.63 4.63 -1.10
CA GLY A 23 -2.43 4.65 -2.32
C GLY A 23 -3.65 3.76 -2.24
N VAL A 24 -4.52 3.91 -3.25
CA VAL A 24 -5.66 3.05 -3.50
C VAL A 24 -5.58 2.44 -4.90
N THR A 25 -6.00 1.19 -5.06
CA THR A 25 -6.08 0.51 -6.37
C THR A 25 -7.18 -0.56 -6.33
N SER A 26 -7.79 -0.87 -7.48
CA SER A 26 -8.68 -2.04 -7.61
C SER A 26 -7.92 -3.32 -7.96
N ASN A 27 -6.61 -3.23 -8.22
CA ASN A 27 -5.75 -4.38 -8.48
C ASN A 27 -4.39 -4.15 -7.81
N LEU A 28 -4.22 -4.72 -6.63
CA LEU A 28 -3.01 -4.54 -5.81
C LEU A 28 -1.82 -5.30 -6.40
N THR A 29 -2.01 -6.55 -6.84
CA THR A 29 -0.95 -7.37 -7.44
C THR A 29 -0.36 -6.71 -8.68
N LYS A 30 -1.21 -6.24 -9.60
CA LYS A 30 -0.75 -5.50 -10.80
C LYS A 30 0.01 -4.25 -10.42
N ARG A 31 -0.49 -3.48 -9.45
CA ARG A 31 0.17 -2.24 -9.00
C ARG A 31 1.53 -2.54 -8.36
N LEU A 32 1.63 -3.55 -7.53
CA LEU A 32 2.91 -3.98 -6.93
C LEU A 32 3.88 -4.46 -8.00
N TYR A 33 3.40 -5.23 -8.99
CA TYR A 33 4.22 -5.63 -10.13
C TYR A 33 4.72 -4.42 -10.91
N GLU A 34 3.88 -3.42 -11.20
CA GLU A 34 4.29 -2.17 -11.85
C GLU A 34 5.37 -1.42 -11.04
N HIS A 35 5.22 -1.38 -9.71
CA HIS A 35 6.21 -0.78 -8.81
C HIS A 35 7.51 -1.59 -8.68
N LYS A 36 7.45 -2.94 -8.75
CA LYS A 36 8.61 -3.86 -8.61
C LYS A 36 9.37 -4.05 -9.93
N SER A 37 8.65 -4.21 -11.04
CA SER A 37 9.23 -4.45 -12.37
C SER A 37 9.72 -3.20 -13.08
N GLY A 38 9.58 -2.01 -12.48
CA GLY A 38 10.11 -0.77 -13.05
C GLY A 38 9.42 -0.34 -14.35
N GLY A 39 8.18 -0.80 -14.59
CA GLY A 39 7.46 -0.61 -15.85
C GLY A 39 7.11 0.85 -16.21
N VAL A 40 7.38 1.78 -15.29
CA VAL A 40 7.47 3.21 -15.60
C VAL A 40 8.96 3.57 -15.64
N LEU A 41 9.52 3.55 -16.84
CA LEU A 41 10.82 4.17 -17.16
C LEU A 41 10.85 5.58 -16.55
N GLY A 42 11.57 5.75 -15.44
CA GLY A 42 11.95 7.08 -14.96
C GLY A 42 11.90 7.34 -13.44
N PHE A 43 11.13 6.61 -12.62
CA PHE A 43 10.95 7.02 -11.20
C PHE A 43 11.06 5.93 -10.13
N THR A 44 10.74 4.68 -10.43
CA THR A 44 10.74 3.59 -9.40
C THR A 44 12.11 2.93 -9.20
N LYS A 45 13.10 3.23 -10.05
CA LYS A 45 14.47 2.70 -9.91
C LYS A 45 15.24 3.38 -8.77
N GLU A 46 14.83 4.58 -8.34
CA GLU A 46 15.65 5.45 -7.48
C GLU A 46 15.30 5.36 -5.98
N TYR A 47 14.07 4.94 -5.61
CA TYR A 47 13.59 5.08 -4.22
C TYR A 47 13.36 3.80 -3.41
N LYS A 48 13.55 2.60 -3.98
CA LYS A 48 13.44 1.31 -3.27
C LYS A 48 12.15 1.12 -2.43
N VAL A 49 11.05 1.79 -2.75
CA VAL A 49 9.77 1.70 -2.00
C VAL A 49 8.98 0.48 -2.49
N HIS A 50 9.48 -0.73 -2.22
CA HIS A 50 8.93 -1.97 -2.77
C HIS A 50 8.20 -2.85 -1.76
N SER A 51 8.37 -2.61 -0.46
CA SER A 51 7.81 -3.48 0.57
C SER A 51 6.37 -3.09 0.87
N LEU A 52 5.43 -4.00 0.58
CA LEU A 52 4.06 -3.84 1.04
C LEU A 52 4.01 -4.12 2.54
N VAL A 53 3.83 -3.08 3.35
CA VAL A 53 3.82 -3.24 4.82
C VAL A 53 2.42 -3.26 5.39
N TYR A 54 1.43 -2.76 4.66
CA TYR A 54 0.04 -2.73 5.06
C TYR A 54 -0.92 -2.70 3.87
N TYR A 55 -2.07 -3.36 3.98
CA TYR A 55 -3.19 -3.18 3.05
C TYR A 55 -4.55 -3.48 3.72
N GLU A 56 -5.60 -2.84 3.23
CA GLU A 56 -7.02 -3.05 3.60
C GLU A 56 -7.84 -3.26 2.33
N THR A 57 -8.87 -4.09 2.41
CA THR A 57 -9.83 -4.35 1.32
C THR A 57 -11.20 -3.77 1.63
N THR A 58 -11.87 -3.22 0.64
CA THR A 58 -13.26 -2.76 0.74
C THR A 58 -13.98 -2.91 -0.59
N ASN A 59 -15.29 -3.14 -0.56
CA ASN A 59 -16.11 -3.24 -1.77
C ASN A 59 -16.68 -1.87 -2.20
N ASP A 60 -16.38 -0.81 -1.45
CA ASP A 60 -16.85 0.54 -1.73
C ASP A 60 -15.69 1.52 -1.99
N VAL A 61 -15.72 2.15 -3.17
CA VAL A 61 -14.68 3.08 -3.61
C VAL A 61 -14.63 4.33 -2.72
N ASN A 62 -15.77 4.81 -2.23
CA ASN A 62 -15.82 6.01 -1.39
C ASN A 62 -15.16 5.75 -0.03
N THR A 63 -15.36 4.55 0.52
CA THR A 63 -14.71 4.05 1.73
C THR A 63 -13.21 3.98 1.51
N ALA A 64 -12.75 3.42 0.38
CA ALA A 64 -11.33 3.35 0.04
C ALA A 64 -10.68 4.75 -0.05
N LEU A 65 -11.33 5.69 -0.75
CA LEU A 65 -10.85 7.07 -0.91
C LEU A 65 -10.85 7.83 0.42
N THR A 66 -11.89 7.66 1.24
CA THR A 66 -11.98 8.28 2.56
C THR A 66 -10.89 7.75 3.47
N ARG A 67 -10.66 6.43 3.47
CA ARG A 67 -9.60 5.79 4.24
C ARG A 67 -8.22 6.27 3.80
N GLU A 68 -7.97 6.36 2.49
CA GLU A 68 -6.72 6.92 1.97
C GLU A 68 -6.48 8.36 2.46
N LYS A 69 -7.50 9.22 2.40
CA LYS A 69 -7.43 10.60 2.91
C LYS A 69 -7.16 10.64 4.42
N GLN A 70 -7.82 9.78 5.20
CA GLN A 70 -7.59 9.66 6.64
C GLN A 70 -6.13 9.27 6.92
N LEU A 71 -5.65 8.21 6.29
CA LEU A 71 -4.28 7.74 6.44
C LEU A 71 -3.28 8.82 6.04
N LYS A 72 -3.49 9.53 4.93
CA LYS A 72 -2.62 10.66 4.52
C LYS A 72 -2.55 11.76 5.59
N LYS A 73 -3.67 12.12 6.20
CA LYS A 73 -3.77 13.15 7.27
C LYS A 73 -3.18 12.71 8.61
N TRP A 74 -3.01 11.42 8.87
CA TRP A 74 -2.46 10.96 10.15
C TRP A 74 -1.01 11.41 10.33
N ASN A 75 -0.65 11.67 11.59
CA ASN A 75 0.74 11.85 11.96
C ASN A 75 1.53 10.54 11.74
N ARG A 76 2.85 10.66 11.75
CA ARG A 76 3.73 9.51 11.49
C ARG A 76 3.55 8.41 12.53
N ALA A 77 3.48 8.77 13.82
CA ALA A 77 3.34 7.81 14.92
C ALA A 77 2.14 6.88 14.71
N ARG A 78 0.95 7.43 14.46
CA ARG A 78 -0.27 6.65 14.21
C ARG A 78 -0.17 5.71 13.01
N LYS A 79 0.53 6.13 11.95
CA LYS A 79 0.78 5.28 10.78
C LYS A 79 1.67 4.10 11.15
N LEU A 80 2.73 4.33 11.94
CA LEU A 80 3.63 3.28 12.39
C LEU A 80 2.90 2.31 13.32
N GLU A 81 2.12 2.80 14.28
CA GLU A 81 1.32 1.97 15.18
C GLU A 81 0.34 1.07 14.40
N LEU A 82 -0.31 1.62 13.36
CA LEU A 82 -1.21 0.86 12.49
C LEU A 82 -0.47 -0.27 11.76
N ILE A 83 0.69 0.05 11.18
CA ILE A 83 1.53 -0.92 10.48
C ILE A 83 2.03 -1.99 11.46
N GLU A 84 2.55 -1.59 12.62
CA GLU A 84 3.10 -2.51 13.62
C GLU A 84 2.05 -3.40 14.26
N LYS A 85 0.81 -2.93 14.38
CA LYS A 85 -0.33 -3.75 14.85
C LYS A 85 -0.63 -4.91 13.90
N MET A 86 -0.48 -4.71 12.59
CA MET A 86 -0.77 -5.74 11.58
C MET A 86 0.48 -6.53 11.16
N ASN A 87 1.62 -5.86 11.11
CA ASN A 87 2.88 -6.34 10.58
C ASN A 87 4.04 -5.86 11.46
N PRO A 88 4.16 -6.38 12.70
CA PRO A 88 5.17 -5.94 13.68
C PRO A 88 6.60 -6.19 13.19
N LYS A 89 6.78 -7.18 12.30
CA LYS A 89 8.07 -7.52 11.69
C LYS A 89 8.41 -6.68 10.45
N TRP A 90 7.49 -5.84 9.97
CA TRP A 90 7.66 -5.06 8.75
C TRP A 90 8.02 -5.91 7.52
N ASN A 91 7.53 -7.14 7.48
CA ASN A 91 7.76 -8.04 6.37
C ASN A 91 7.05 -7.50 5.12
N ASP A 92 7.62 -7.73 3.94
CA ASP A 92 6.87 -7.50 2.70
C ASP A 92 5.72 -8.52 2.63
N LEU A 93 4.49 -8.05 2.80
CA LEU A 93 3.27 -8.86 2.78
C LEU A 93 3.00 -9.44 1.39
N SER A 94 3.66 -8.93 0.35
CA SER A 94 3.58 -9.43 -1.01
C SER A 94 4.69 -10.41 -1.38
N LYS A 95 5.53 -10.80 -0.41
CA LYS A 95 6.69 -11.68 -0.65
C LYS A 95 6.28 -13.05 -1.21
N ASP A 96 5.16 -13.58 -0.75
CA ASP A 96 4.64 -14.90 -1.14
C ASP A 96 3.54 -14.83 -2.20
N TRP A 97 3.38 -13.69 -2.89
CA TRP A 97 2.35 -13.53 -3.94
C TRP A 97 2.85 -13.96 -5.33
N CYS A 98 3.92 -14.77 -5.37
CA CYS A 98 4.44 -15.43 -6.58
C CYS A 98 3.80 -16.81 -6.76
#